data_AF-A0A1G6V5Z7-F1
#
_entry.id   AF-A0A1G6V5Z7-F1
#
_cell.length_a   1.000
_cell.length_b   1.000
_cell.length_c   1.000
_cell.angle_alpha   90.00
_cell.angle_beta   90.00
_cell.angle_gamma   90.00
#
_symmetry.space_group_name_H-M   'P 1'
#
loop_
_entity.id
_entity.type
_entity.pdbx_description
1 polymer ?
#
loop_
_entity_poly.entity_id
_entity_poly.type
_entity_poly.pdbx_seq_one_letter_code
_entity_poly.pdbx_strand_id
1 'polypeptide(L)'
;MSSTNQIRATKRLPLCLTLAAAVAATALAVGSPARAMVGEQYEPGASPVATTSYSVMSPEVLAAAVKADRDYVTGMRAHHAGALSMSEEYLADPNASSPALRELAQAIVHNQRFEIGLLDEVARNLDRPARVVNLGFARFAVQPAATEGLGQRDRFMKYPVPGPLAAVFSKGAPVTERDVQFAKAMTIHHQGALDMARAYQADRNGRNTFLGLLNVDIVTDQTQEIALMRRAIAAYAGDANAVQVPASMVHGMEGMSHAGHGAAASTQVSAADAHAVHGVAAPAAAPAQHPAASAGHAGHGAASAPRAQGGHAHHGH
;
A
#
# COMPACT_ATOMS: atom_id res chain seq x y z
N MET A 1 -45.19 -71.56 -17.07
CA MET A 1 -44.14 -70.78 -16.39
C MET A 1 -44.14 -69.42 -17.04
N SER A 2 -44.88 -68.47 -16.45
CA SER A 2 -45.18 -67.17 -17.05
C SER A 2 -44.30 -66.06 -16.48
N SER A 3 -43.92 -65.17 -17.40
CA SER A 3 -43.16 -63.93 -17.28
C SER A 3 -43.40 -63.10 -16.03
N THR A 4 -42.39 -62.32 -15.63
CA THR A 4 -42.64 -61.06 -14.94
C THR A 4 -41.65 -59.97 -15.36
N ASN A 5 -42.23 -58.95 -15.99
CA ASN A 5 -41.69 -57.63 -16.26
C ASN A 5 -41.14 -56.96 -14.99
N GLN A 6 -39.94 -56.39 -15.06
CA GLN A 6 -39.44 -55.42 -14.08
C GLN A 6 -39.55 -54.02 -14.69
N ILE A 7 -40.51 -53.24 -14.19
CA ILE A 7 -40.75 -51.84 -14.51
C ILE A 7 -39.66 -51.00 -13.81
N ARG A 8 -38.83 -50.29 -14.59
CA ARG A 8 -37.94 -49.24 -14.06
C ARG A 8 -38.77 -48.04 -13.59
N ALA A 9 -38.88 -47.86 -12.28
CA ALA A 9 -39.44 -46.65 -11.69
C ALA A 9 -38.43 -45.48 -11.83
N THR A 10 -38.77 -44.50 -12.67
CA THR A 10 -38.07 -43.22 -12.73
C THR A 10 -38.66 -42.29 -11.66
N LYS A 11 -37.89 -42.01 -10.60
CA LYS A 11 -38.27 -41.01 -9.59
C LYS A 11 -38.04 -39.61 -10.17
N ARG A 12 -39.12 -38.93 -10.58
CA ARG A 12 -39.08 -37.49 -10.89
C ARG A 12 -39.12 -36.71 -9.57
N LEU A 13 -38.09 -35.91 -9.31
CA LEU A 13 -38.03 -34.99 -8.16
C LEU A 13 -38.93 -33.78 -8.44
N PRO A 14 -39.74 -33.28 -7.48
CA PRO A 14 -40.60 -32.13 -7.69
C PRO A 14 -39.79 -30.82 -7.82
N LEU A 15 -40.07 -30.12 -8.91
CA LEU A 15 -39.55 -28.81 -9.31
C LEU A 15 -40.12 -27.68 -8.43
N CYS A 16 -39.94 -27.74 -7.10
CA CYS A 16 -40.37 -26.66 -6.19
C CYS A 16 -39.31 -26.26 -5.14
N LEU A 17 -38.09 -26.79 -5.20
CA LEU A 17 -37.02 -26.51 -4.24
C LEU A 17 -35.82 -25.74 -4.82
N THR A 18 -35.85 -25.34 -6.10
CA THR A 18 -34.74 -24.62 -6.73
C THR A 18 -34.83 -23.09 -6.65
N LEU A 19 -35.95 -22.52 -6.18
CA LEU A 19 -36.10 -21.06 -6.10
C LEU A 19 -35.81 -20.47 -4.69
N ALA A 20 -35.89 -21.27 -3.63
CA ALA A 20 -35.59 -20.79 -2.26
C ALA A 20 -34.08 -20.78 -1.94
N ALA A 21 -33.28 -21.63 -2.60
CA ALA A 21 -31.82 -21.64 -2.42
C ALA A 21 -31.10 -20.55 -3.23
N ALA A 22 -31.72 -20.04 -4.30
CA ALA A 22 -31.10 -19.01 -5.16
C ALA A 22 -31.20 -17.59 -4.57
N VAL A 23 -32.18 -17.32 -3.70
CA VAL A 23 -32.36 -16.00 -3.05
C VAL A 23 -31.54 -15.89 -1.75
N ALA A 24 -31.25 -17.01 -1.07
CA ALA A 24 -30.39 -17.01 0.12
C ALA A 24 -28.89 -16.96 -0.20
N ALA A 25 -28.47 -17.33 -1.42
CA ALA A 25 -27.06 -17.32 -1.84
C ALA A 25 -26.59 -16.00 -2.47
N THR A 26 -27.50 -15.05 -2.73
CA THR A 26 -27.18 -13.73 -3.31
C THR A 26 -27.16 -12.57 -2.30
N ALA A 27 -27.26 -12.87 -1.00
CA ALA A 27 -27.17 -11.86 0.07
C ALA A 27 -25.83 -11.88 0.85
N LEU A 28 -24.87 -12.74 0.47
CA LEU A 28 -23.61 -12.93 1.21
C LEU A 28 -22.39 -12.20 0.61
N ALA A 29 -22.57 -11.25 -0.33
CA ALA A 29 -21.44 -10.67 -1.06
C ALA A 29 -21.46 -9.14 -1.23
N VAL A 30 -22.07 -8.38 -0.32
CA VAL A 30 -21.86 -6.92 -0.26
C VAL A 30 -21.71 -6.43 1.18
N GLY A 31 -20.99 -7.18 2.02
CA GLY A 31 -20.31 -6.53 3.13
C GLY A 31 -19.10 -5.83 2.55
N SER A 32 -19.07 -4.49 2.52
CA SER A 32 -17.80 -3.77 2.38
C SER A 32 -16.80 -4.44 3.33
N PRO A 33 -15.57 -4.77 2.90
CA PRO A 33 -14.58 -5.23 3.87
C PRO A 33 -14.57 -4.16 4.96
N ALA A 34 -14.79 -4.56 6.21
CA ALA A 34 -14.60 -3.69 7.34
C ALA A 34 -13.13 -3.28 7.26
N ARG A 35 -12.87 -2.14 6.62
CA ARG A 35 -11.57 -1.50 6.70
C ARG A 35 -11.42 -1.26 8.19
N ALA A 36 -10.36 -1.79 8.77
CA ALA A 36 -9.93 -1.32 10.07
C ALA A 36 -9.79 0.18 9.92
N MET A 37 -10.68 0.97 10.51
CA MET A 37 -10.73 2.42 10.36
C MET A 37 -10.42 3.01 11.73
N VAL A 38 -9.15 3.00 12.09
CA VAL A 38 -8.71 3.70 13.29
C VAL A 38 -8.75 5.19 12.99
N GLY A 39 -9.79 5.85 13.49
CA GLY A 39 -10.08 7.24 13.15
C GLY A 39 -11.15 7.33 12.06
N GLU A 40 -12.36 6.88 12.38
CA GLU A 40 -13.59 7.11 11.62
C GLU A 40 -13.59 8.45 10.87
N GLN A 41 -14.19 8.46 9.69
CA GLN A 41 -14.56 9.69 9.01
C GLN A 41 -15.39 10.51 9.99
N TYR A 42 -14.94 11.73 10.30
CA TYR A 42 -15.70 12.61 11.16
C TYR A 42 -17.12 12.78 10.60
N GLU A 43 -18.12 12.41 11.40
CA GLU A 43 -19.53 12.52 11.05
C GLU A 43 -20.09 13.84 11.64
N PRO A 44 -20.39 14.84 10.80
CA PRO A 44 -20.90 16.11 11.30
C PRO A 44 -22.21 15.94 12.08
N GLY A 45 -22.23 16.44 13.32
CA GLY A 45 -23.41 16.36 14.19
C GLY A 45 -23.44 15.15 15.13
N ALA A 46 -22.54 14.18 14.98
CA ALA A 46 -22.35 13.14 15.98
C ALA A 46 -21.53 13.67 17.17
N SER A 47 -21.94 13.31 18.39
CA SER A 47 -21.22 13.73 19.61
C SER A 47 -19.88 12.99 19.71
N PRO A 48 -18.76 13.69 20.01
CA PRO A 48 -17.48 13.02 20.19
C PRO A 48 -17.49 12.26 21.52
N VAL A 49 -17.48 10.93 21.43
CA VAL A 49 -17.32 10.04 22.60
C VAL A 49 -15.97 9.37 22.49
N ALA A 50 -15.04 9.77 23.35
CA ALA A 50 -13.75 9.11 23.47
C ALA A 50 -13.83 7.98 24.49
N THR A 51 -13.38 6.78 24.12
CA THR A 51 -13.39 5.60 24.98
C THR A 51 -11.99 5.04 25.11
N THR A 52 -11.58 4.72 26.33
CA THR A 52 -10.29 4.04 26.57
C THR A 52 -10.50 2.53 26.51
N SER A 53 -9.77 1.85 25.63
CA SER A 53 -9.69 0.40 25.61
C SER A 53 -8.62 -0.09 26.58
N TYR A 54 -8.77 -1.33 27.06
CA TYR A 54 -7.88 -1.91 28.06
C TYR A 54 -7.39 -3.28 27.62
N SER A 55 -6.11 -3.54 27.87
CA SER A 55 -5.54 -4.89 27.79
C SER A 55 -5.62 -5.57 29.15
N VAL A 56 -6.10 -6.82 29.16
CA VAL A 56 -6.22 -7.65 30.38
C VAL A 56 -5.52 -8.98 30.14
N MET A 57 -4.46 -9.24 30.90
CA MET A 57 -3.67 -10.48 30.80
C MET A 57 -2.88 -10.72 32.08
N SER A 58 -2.06 -11.78 32.15
CA SER A 58 -1.17 -11.96 33.31
C SER A 58 -0.12 -10.84 33.38
N PRO A 59 0.38 -10.47 34.57
CA PRO A 59 1.39 -9.41 34.70
C PRO A 59 2.64 -9.63 33.83
N GLU A 60 3.06 -10.88 33.68
CA GLU A 60 4.27 -11.26 32.95
C GLU A 60 4.09 -11.08 31.44
N VAL A 61 2.94 -11.50 30.89
CA VAL A 61 2.61 -11.30 29.47
C VAL A 61 2.39 -9.81 29.19
N LEU A 62 1.78 -9.07 30.11
CA LEU A 62 1.54 -7.64 29.94
C LEU A 62 2.85 -6.86 29.81
N ALA A 63 3.85 -7.16 30.64
CA ALA A 63 5.14 -6.46 30.58
C ALA A 63 5.80 -6.59 29.20
N ALA A 64 5.77 -7.79 28.60
CA ALA A 64 6.30 -8.02 27.27
C ALA A 64 5.48 -7.30 26.18
N ALA A 65 4.15 -7.32 26.30
CA ALA A 65 3.27 -6.65 25.34
C ALA A 65 3.44 -5.13 25.36
N VAL A 66 3.43 -4.51 26.56
CA VAL A 66 3.64 -3.06 26.71
C VAL A 66 5.02 -2.64 26.19
N LYS A 67 6.05 -3.47 26.34
CA LYS A 67 7.36 -3.18 25.75
C LYS A 67 7.28 -3.17 24.21
N ALA A 68 6.69 -4.20 23.60
CA ALA A 68 6.54 -4.29 22.15
C ALA A 68 5.74 -3.10 21.59
N ASP A 69 4.65 -2.73 22.26
CA ASP A 69 3.83 -1.58 21.89
C ASP A 69 4.62 -0.27 21.97
N ARG A 70 5.39 -0.05 23.05
CA ARG A 70 6.24 1.14 23.21
C ARG A 70 7.32 1.24 22.14
N ASP A 71 8.00 0.14 21.85
CA ASP A 71 9.05 0.09 20.84
C ASP A 71 8.46 0.42 19.45
N TYR A 72 7.31 -0.17 19.12
CA TYR A 72 6.59 0.10 17.87
C TYR A 72 6.13 1.55 17.76
N VAL A 73 5.47 2.08 18.79
CA VAL A 73 4.97 3.46 18.83
C VAL A 73 6.12 4.46 18.69
N THR A 74 7.24 4.22 19.39
CA THR A 74 8.44 5.07 19.30
C THR A 74 9.00 5.06 17.89
N GLY A 75 9.16 3.88 17.28
CA GLY A 75 9.67 3.74 15.93
C GLY A 75 8.76 4.38 14.89
N MET A 76 7.47 4.02 14.87
CA MET A 76 6.53 4.50 13.85
C MET A 76 6.30 6.00 13.94
N ARG A 77 6.33 6.58 15.15
CA ARG A 77 6.26 8.05 15.32
C ARG A 77 7.45 8.75 14.67
N ALA A 78 8.67 8.27 14.89
CA ALA A 78 9.86 8.84 14.28
C ALA A 78 9.85 8.68 12.75
N HIS A 79 9.41 7.51 12.27
CA HIS A 79 9.20 7.23 10.86
C HIS A 79 8.26 8.25 10.22
N HIS A 80 7.05 8.40 10.74
CA HIS A 80 6.07 9.36 10.21
C HIS A 80 6.57 10.81 10.25
N ALA A 81 7.32 11.21 11.28
CA ALA A 81 7.94 12.53 11.33
C ALA A 81 8.94 12.76 10.18
N GLY A 82 9.65 11.71 9.76
CA GLY A 82 10.48 11.71 8.55
C GLY A 82 9.66 12.00 7.29
N ALA A 83 8.55 11.28 7.10
CA ALA A 83 7.66 11.48 5.95
C ALA A 83 7.03 12.88 5.89
N LEU A 84 6.69 13.47 7.04
CA LEU A 84 6.24 14.87 7.13
C LEU A 84 7.32 15.81 6.59
N SER A 85 8.55 15.67 7.08
CA SER A 85 9.69 16.51 6.68
C SER A 85 9.99 16.39 5.18
N MET A 86 10.04 15.15 4.66
CA MET A 86 10.26 14.89 3.23
C MET A 86 9.17 15.50 2.34
N SER A 87 7.92 15.42 2.78
CA SER A 87 6.77 15.99 2.06
C SER A 87 6.78 17.52 2.08
N GLU A 88 7.09 18.14 3.23
CA GLU A 88 7.21 19.59 3.36
C GLU A 88 8.37 20.15 2.52
N GLU A 89 9.52 19.49 2.52
CA GLU A 89 10.67 19.83 1.65
C GLU A 89 10.33 19.74 0.17
N TYR A 90 9.61 18.68 -0.24
CA TYR A 90 9.16 18.53 -1.61
C TYR A 90 8.17 19.64 -2.02
N LEU A 91 7.20 19.97 -1.16
CA LEU A 91 6.22 21.02 -1.44
C LEU A 91 6.84 22.41 -1.57
N ALA A 92 7.94 22.66 -0.87
CA ALA A 92 8.69 23.91 -0.88
C ALA A 92 9.65 24.05 -2.08
N ASP A 93 9.99 22.96 -2.78
CA ASP A 93 10.92 22.99 -3.89
C ASP A 93 10.27 23.57 -5.17
N PRO A 94 10.82 24.63 -5.78
CA PRO A 94 10.25 25.22 -7.00
C PRO A 94 10.31 24.27 -8.21
N ASN A 95 11.14 23.23 -8.18
CA ASN A 95 11.22 22.21 -9.23
C ASN A 95 10.24 21.05 -9.03
N ALA A 96 9.50 21.01 -7.91
CA ALA A 96 8.42 20.06 -7.67
C ALA A 96 7.17 20.50 -8.43
N SER A 97 6.91 19.84 -9.57
CA SER A 97 5.93 20.35 -10.54
C SER A 97 4.74 19.42 -10.77
N SER A 98 4.88 18.13 -10.44
CA SER A 98 3.82 17.13 -10.60
C SER A 98 2.62 17.45 -9.69
N PRO A 99 1.45 17.82 -10.24
CA PRO A 99 0.29 18.15 -9.40
C PRO A 99 -0.14 16.97 -8.53
N ALA A 100 -0.11 15.75 -9.08
CA ALA A 100 -0.46 14.53 -8.36
C ALA A 100 0.48 14.23 -7.19
N LEU A 101 1.79 14.44 -7.33
CA LEU A 101 2.73 14.23 -6.24
C LEU A 101 2.65 15.34 -5.19
N ARG A 102 2.35 16.58 -5.58
CA ARG A 102 2.11 17.68 -4.63
C ARG A 102 0.85 17.43 -3.81
N GLU A 103 -0.22 16.97 -4.44
CA GLU A 103 -1.44 16.56 -3.74
C GLU A 103 -1.18 15.38 -2.80
N LEU A 104 -0.42 14.37 -3.26
CA LEU A 104 0.01 13.26 -2.41
C LEU A 104 0.83 13.75 -1.19
N ALA A 105 1.80 14.63 -1.38
CA ALA A 105 2.61 15.16 -0.28
C ALA A 105 1.75 15.92 0.75
N GLN A 106 0.74 16.67 0.31
CA GLN A 106 -0.24 17.31 1.21
C GLN A 106 -1.06 16.27 1.98
N ALA A 107 -1.51 15.21 1.29
CA ALA A 107 -2.24 14.11 1.92
C ALA A 107 -1.40 13.38 2.98
N ILE A 108 -0.12 13.10 2.68
CA ILE A 108 0.83 12.50 3.62
C ILE A 108 0.99 13.38 4.86
N VAL A 109 1.25 14.69 4.69
CA VAL A 109 1.41 15.62 5.83
C VAL A 109 0.15 15.66 6.70
N HIS A 110 -1.03 15.70 6.07
CA HIS A 110 -2.31 15.78 6.80
C HIS A 110 -2.61 14.48 7.55
N ASN A 111 -2.54 13.34 6.86
CA ASN A 111 -2.91 12.03 7.42
C ASN A 111 -1.89 11.55 8.45
N GLN A 112 -0.59 11.57 8.13
CA GLN A 112 0.43 11.05 9.03
C GLN A 112 0.63 11.94 10.28
N ARG A 113 0.31 13.25 10.20
CA ARG A 113 0.25 14.12 11.40
C ARG A 113 -0.84 13.66 12.37
N PHE A 114 -2.00 13.26 11.85
CA PHE A 114 -3.06 12.70 12.70
C PHE A 114 -2.65 11.34 13.28
N GLU A 115 -2.04 10.47 12.48
CA GLU A 115 -1.54 9.17 12.96
C GLU A 115 -0.46 9.32 14.05
N ILE A 116 0.43 10.31 13.97
CA ILE A 116 1.34 10.68 15.07
C ILE A 116 0.55 11.03 16.34
N GLY A 117 -0.54 11.78 16.22
CA GLY A 117 -1.41 12.11 17.36
C GLY A 117 -2.07 10.88 18.00
N LEU A 118 -2.47 9.90 17.19
CA LEU A 118 -2.97 8.61 17.68
C LEU A 118 -1.89 7.82 18.42
N LEU A 119 -0.68 7.72 17.83
CA LEU A 119 0.47 7.05 18.43
C LEU A 119 0.87 7.72 19.76
N ASP A 120 0.82 9.05 19.83
CA ASP A 120 1.06 9.81 21.06
C ASP A 120 0.04 9.51 22.16
N GLU A 121 -1.23 9.33 21.80
CA GLU A 121 -2.26 8.94 22.76
C GLU A 121 -2.08 7.50 23.24
N VAL A 122 -1.65 6.58 22.37
CA VAL A 122 -1.27 5.23 22.78
C VAL A 122 -0.10 5.30 23.75
N ALA A 123 0.97 6.05 23.45
CA ALA A 123 2.10 6.24 24.36
C ALA A 123 1.65 6.75 25.75
N ARG A 124 0.80 7.79 25.79
CA ARG A 124 0.24 8.32 27.05
C ARG A 124 -0.54 7.25 27.84
N ASN A 125 -1.30 6.40 27.15
CA ASN A 125 -2.03 5.31 27.80
C ASN A 125 -1.09 4.24 28.37
N LEU A 126 -0.02 3.88 27.65
CA LEU A 126 0.98 2.90 28.09
C LEU A 126 1.82 3.39 29.28
N ASP A 127 1.98 4.70 29.45
CA ASP A 127 2.69 5.31 30.57
C ASP A 127 1.91 5.33 31.88
N ARG A 128 0.60 5.10 31.81
CA ARG A 128 -0.23 4.95 33.02
C ARG A 128 0.09 3.60 33.68
N PRO A 129 0.11 3.54 35.03
CA PRO A 129 0.42 2.30 35.73
C PRO A 129 -0.66 1.24 35.50
N ALA A 130 -0.24 0.01 35.23
CA ALA A 130 -1.13 -1.15 35.20
C ALA A 130 -1.73 -1.39 36.59
N ARG A 131 -3.02 -1.73 36.64
CA ARG A 131 -3.68 -2.16 37.88
C ARG A 131 -3.68 -3.68 37.97
N VAL A 132 -3.08 -4.21 39.03
CA VAL A 132 -3.07 -5.66 39.29
C VAL A 132 -4.27 -6.05 40.15
N VAL A 133 -5.04 -7.02 39.67
CA VAL A 133 -6.16 -7.65 40.37
C VAL A 133 -5.76 -9.08 40.72
N ASN A 134 -5.80 -9.41 42.01
CA ASN A 134 -5.49 -10.75 42.51
C ASN A 134 -6.79 -11.43 42.98
N LEU A 135 -7.15 -12.55 42.36
CA LEU A 135 -8.34 -13.35 42.69
C LEU A 135 -8.01 -14.60 43.52
N GLY A 136 -6.78 -14.75 44.02
CA GLY A 136 -6.32 -15.89 44.81
C GLY A 136 -5.89 -17.10 43.96
N PHE A 137 -6.63 -17.43 42.90
CA PHE A 137 -6.28 -18.48 41.94
C PHE A 137 -5.62 -17.95 40.66
N ALA A 138 -5.69 -16.64 40.41
CA ALA A 138 -5.12 -15.98 39.25
C ALA A 138 -4.79 -14.51 39.53
N ARG A 139 -3.81 -13.98 38.79
CA ARG A 139 -3.43 -12.57 38.80
C ARG A 139 -3.65 -11.99 37.40
N PHE A 140 -4.37 -10.88 37.33
CA PHE A 140 -4.60 -10.14 36.10
C PHE A 140 -4.02 -8.74 36.25
N ALA A 141 -3.38 -8.25 35.21
CA ALA A 141 -2.99 -6.86 35.08
C ALA A 141 -3.87 -6.19 34.01
N VAL A 142 -4.37 -5.01 34.34
CA VAL A 142 -5.25 -4.20 33.50
C VAL A 142 -4.50 -2.93 33.13
N GLN A 143 -4.27 -2.72 31.84
CA GLN A 143 -3.51 -1.58 31.30
C GLN A 143 -4.38 -0.81 30.31
N PRO A 144 -4.50 0.53 30.43
CA PRO A 144 -4.99 1.37 29.34
C PRO A 144 -4.17 1.14 28.07
N ALA A 145 -4.83 0.76 26.97
CA ALA A 145 -4.17 0.34 25.74
C ALA A 145 -4.22 1.41 24.65
N ALA A 146 -5.37 2.05 24.45
CA ALA A 146 -5.57 3.11 23.47
C ALA A 146 -6.83 3.93 23.79
N THR A 147 -7.01 5.05 23.11
CA THR A 147 -8.23 5.85 23.14
C THR A 147 -8.86 5.86 21.74
N GLU A 148 -10.08 5.38 21.64
CA GLU A 148 -10.89 5.40 20.42
C GLU A 148 -11.75 6.67 20.35
N GLY A 149 -12.27 7.00 19.16
CA GLY A 149 -13.11 8.18 18.95
C GLY A 149 -12.35 9.51 18.78
N LEU A 150 -11.01 9.48 18.71
CA LEU A 150 -10.20 10.68 18.51
C LEU A 150 -10.46 11.39 17.17
N GLY A 151 -10.75 10.62 16.10
CA GLY A 151 -11.12 11.21 14.80
C GLY A 151 -12.36 12.10 14.90
N GLN A 152 -13.41 11.60 15.56
CA GLN A 152 -14.63 12.38 15.80
C GLN A 152 -14.37 13.59 16.71
N ARG A 153 -13.58 13.40 17.78
CA ARG A 153 -13.23 14.48 18.72
C ARG A 153 -12.48 15.62 18.05
N ASP A 154 -11.51 15.28 17.23
CA ASP A 154 -10.62 16.25 16.60
C ASP A 154 -11.14 16.70 15.22
N ARG A 155 -12.35 16.23 14.85
CA ARG A 155 -13.02 16.49 13.56
C ARG A 155 -12.13 16.16 12.36
N PHE A 156 -11.37 15.07 12.50
CA PHE A 156 -10.44 14.64 11.49
C PHE A 156 -11.19 14.07 10.29
N MET A 157 -10.94 14.67 9.13
CA MET A 157 -11.35 14.13 7.85
C MET A 157 -10.09 13.69 7.12
N LYS A 158 -10.01 12.39 6.82
CA LYS A 158 -8.87 11.83 6.09
C LYS A 158 -8.78 12.46 4.70
N TYR A 159 -7.59 12.91 4.34
CA TYR A 159 -7.33 13.39 2.99
C TYR A 159 -7.18 12.17 2.06
N PRO A 160 -7.98 12.04 0.99
CA PRO A 160 -7.92 10.85 0.15
C PRO A 160 -6.60 10.76 -0.60
N VAL A 161 -6.04 9.56 -0.71
CA VAL A 161 -4.93 9.30 -1.64
C VAL A 161 -5.44 9.57 -3.05
N PRO A 162 -4.73 10.36 -3.89
CA PRO A 162 -5.19 10.63 -5.25
C PRO A 162 -5.38 9.32 -6.03
N GLY A 163 -6.52 9.20 -6.71
CA GLY A 163 -6.90 7.97 -7.39
C GLY A 163 -5.92 7.56 -8.50
N PRO A 164 -5.98 6.31 -9.00
CA PRO A 164 -5.04 5.80 -10.01
C PRO A 164 -4.92 6.66 -11.27
N LEU A 165 -6.02 7.33 -11.61
CA LEU A 165 -6.17 8.17 -12.78
C LEU A 165 -5.71 9.62 -12.56
N ALA A 166 -5.48 10.06 -11.31
CA ALA A 166 -5.05 11.42 -10.99
C ALA A 166 -3.74 11.79 -11.67
N ALA A 167 -2.76 10.87 -11.69
CA ALA A 167 -1.48 11.06 -12.37
C ALA A 167 -1.61 11.12 -13.91
N VAL A 168 -2.65 10.50 -14.49
CA VAL A 168 -2.88 10.44 -15.95
C VAL A 168 -3.65 11.68 -16.43
N PHE A 169 -4.58 12.19 -15.62
CA PHE A 169 -5.43 13.34 -15.98
C PHE A 169 -4.98 14.67 -15.41
N SER A 170 -3.87 14.70 -14.66
CA SER A 170 -3.23 15.94 -14.26
C SER A 170 -2.74 16.68 -15.50
N LYS A 171 -3.58 17.55 -16.08
CA LYS A 171 -3.14 18.61 -17.00
C LYS A 171 -2.26 19.55 -16.18
N GLY A 172 -0.95 19.34 -16.24
CA GLY A 172 0.03 20.08 -15.46
C GLY A 172 1.44 19.73 -15.91
N ALA A 173 2.42 20.48 -15.43
CA ALA A 173 3.82 20.41 -15.84
C ALA A 173 4.37 18.96 -15.92
N PRO A 174 5.27 18.66 -16.87
CA PRO A 174 5.88 17.34 -16.98
C PRO A 174 6.56 16.95 -15.67
N VAL A 175 6.53 15.66 -15.33
CA VAL A 175 7.27 15.14 -14.16
C VAL A 175 8.74 15.54 -14.28
N THR A 176 9.28 16.16 -13.23
CA THR A 176 10.69 16.60 -13.19
C THR A 176 11.60 15.56 -12.55
N GLU A 177 12.91 15.76 -12.65
CA GLU A 177 13.87 14.97 -11.89
C GLU A 177 13.61 15.06 -10.37
N ARG A 178 13.25 16.25 -9.86
CA ARG A 178 12.94 16.45 -8.43
C ARG A 178 11.71 15.67 -7.98
N ASP A 179 10.70 15.57 -8.84
CA ASP A 179 9.51 14.74 -8.65
C ASP A 179 9.90 13.25 -8.55
N VAL A 180 10.78 12.77 -9.44
CA VAL A 180 11.30 11.40 -9.40
C VAL A 180 12.11 11.14 -8.13
N GLN A 181 12.95 12.07 -7.70
CA GLN A 181 13.72 11.94 -6.45
C GLN A 181 12.79 11.77 -5.24
N PHE A 182 11.77 12.62 -5.12
CA PHE A 182 10.76 12.51 -4.05
C PHE A 182 10.04 11.16 -4.12
N ALA A 183 9.51 10.80 -5.28
CA ALA A 183 8.75 9.56 -5.45
C ALA A 183 9.59 8.32 -5.10
N LYS A 184 10.86 8.29 -5.49
CA LYS A 184 11.78 7.20 -5.12
C LYS A 184 12.09 7.19 -3.62
N ALA A 185 12.47 8.34 -3.06
CA ALA A 185 12.79 8.46 -1.63
C ALA A 185 11.62 8.04 -0.75
N MET A 186 10.43 8.58 -1.04
CA MET A 186 9.22 8.29 -0.29
C MET A 186 8.71 6.86 -0.52
N THR A 187 8.96 6.26 -1.69
CA THR A 187 8.71 4.82 -1.89
C THR A 187 9.55 3.95 -0.96
N ILE A 188 10.85 4.26 -0.82
CA ILE A 188 11.75 3.54 0.11
C ILE A 188 11.25 3.71 1.54
N HIS A 189 10.91 4.94 1.93
CA HIS A 189 10.40 5.25 3.26
C HIS A 189 9.08 4.50 3.54
N HIS A 190 8.10 4.54 2.64
CA HIS A 190 6.82 3.85 2.83
C HIS A 190 6.96 2.32 2.89
N GLN A 191 7.92 1.74 2.16
CA GLN A 191 8.21 0.31 2.30
C GLN A 191 8.68 -0.03 3.73
N GLY A 192 9.47 0.84 4.35
CA GLY A 192 9.86 0.72 5.76
C GLY A 192 8.67 0.66 6.72
N ALA A 193 7.70 1.57 6.56
CA ALA A 193 6.47 1.56 7.37
C ALA A 193 5.64 0.28 7.16
N LEU A 194 5.51 -0.21 5.91
CA LEU A 194 4.86 -1.49 5.61
C LEU A 194 5.55 -2.65 6.35
N ASP A 195 6.88 -2.68 6.35
CA ASP A 195 7.67 -3.73 7.00
C ASP A 195 7.51 -3.67 8.52
N MET A 196 7.59 -2.48 9.13
CA MET A 196 7.36 -2.28 10.56
C MET A 196 5.95 -2.68 10.98
N ALA A 197 4.93 -2.28 10.21
CA ALA A 197 3.53 -2.61 10.49
C ALA A 197 3.30 -4.14 10.44
N ARG A 198 3.88 -4.82 9.45
CA ARG A 198 3.82 -6.29 9.34
C ARG A 198 4.61 -6.99 10.45
N ALA A 199 5.79 -6.48 10.78
CA ALA A 199 6.61 -7.02 11.86
C ALA A 199 5.88 -6.96 13.21
N TYR A 200 5.24 -5.83 13.52
CA TYR A 200 4.43 -5.70 14.73
C TYR A 200 3.25 -6.67 14.74
N GLN A 201 2.53 -6.81 13.63
CA GLN A 201 1.43 -7.79 13.54
C GLN A 201 1.89 -9.25 13.68
N ALA A 202 3.13 -9.55 13.30
CA ALA A 202 3.72 -10.88 13.43
C ALA A 202 4.33 -11.14 14.82
N ASP A 203 4.58 -10.10 15.62
CA ASP A 203 5.10 -10.24 16.97
C ASP A 203 4.02 -10.81 17.90
N ARG A 204 4.31 -11.95 18.54
CA ARG A 204 3.43 -12.57 19.56
C ARG A 204 3.14 -11.65 20.75
N ASN A 205 4.00 -10.66 20.98
CA ASN A 205 3.84 -9.64 22.00
C ASN A 205 3.11 -8.38 21.48
N GLY A 206 2.99 -8.19 20.16
CA GLY A 206 2.17 -7.15 19.55
C GLY A 206 0.68 -7.47 19.71
N ARG A 207 0.12 -7.10 20.87
CA ARG A 207 -1.23 -7.52 21.29
C ARG A 207 -2.22 -6.36 21.40
N ASN A 208 -1.80 -5.14 21.08
CA ASN A 208 -2.68 -3.97 21.11
C ASN A 208 -3.55 -3.97 19.85
N THR A 209 -4.85 -4.21 20.03
CA THR A 209 -5.81 -4.30 18.92
C THR A 209 -5.94 -2.99 18.16
N PHE A 210 -5.82 -1.84 18.84
CA PHE A 210 -5.87 -0.53 18.21
C PHE A 210 -4.66 -0.32 17.28
N LEU A 211 -3.44 -0.63 17.74
CA LEU A 211 -2.25 -0.59 16.89
C LEU A 211 -2.35 -1.59 15.72
N GLY A 212 -2.89 -2.79 15.97
CA GLY A 212 -3.14 -3.77 14.91
C GLY A 212 -4.08 -3.26 13.81
N LEU A 213 -5.14 -2.54 14.19
CA LEU A 213 -6.07 -1.91 13.25
C LEU A 213 -5.43 -0.71 12.53
N LEU A 214 -4.67 0.13 13.24
CA LEU A 214 -3.93 1.25 12.66
C LEU A 214 -2.94 0.74 11.59
N ASN A 215 -2.30 -0.40 11.82
CA ASN A 215 -1.39 -1.02 10.86
C ASN A 215 -2.11 -1.43 9.57
N VAL A 216 -3.37 -1.86 9.64
CA VAL A 216 -4.15 -2.19 8.44
C VAL A 216 -4.42 -0.92 7.63
N ASP A 217 -4.74 0.20 8.27
CA ASP A 217 -4.87 1.51 7.62
C ASP A 217 -3.54 1.93 6.95
N ILE A 218 -2.44 1.95 7.70
CA ILE A 218 -1.10 2.31 7.21
C ILE A 218 -0.72 1.48 5.99
N VAL A 219 -0.83 0.14 6.07
CA VAL A 219 -0.48 -0.74 4.96
C VAL A 219 -1.38 -0.47 3.74
N THR A 220 -2.66 -0.21 3.98
CA THR A 220 -3.63 0.01 2.91
C THR A 220 -3.37 1.30 2.14
N ASP A 221 -3.12 2.40 2.84
CA ASP A 221 -2.90 3.70 2.21
C ASP A 221 -1.52 3.78 1.59
N GLN A 222 -0.48 3.42 2.34
CA GLN A 222 0.89 3.55 1.85
C GLN A 222 1.17 2.62 0.66
N THR A 223 0.45 1.49 0.53
CA THR A 223 0.49 0.67 -0.70
C THR A 223 -0.07 1.43 -1.91
N GLN A 224 -1.16 2.19 -1.74
CA GLN A 224 -1.76 2.99 -2.81
C GLN A 224 -0.87 4.17 -3.19
N GLU A 225 -0.25 4.81 -2.19
CA GLU A 225 0.69 5.92 -2.35
C GLU A 225 1.95 5.46 -3.09
N ILE A 226 2.52 4.30 -2.72
CA ILE A 226 3.62 3.65 -3.47
C ILE A 226 3.23 3.41 -4.93
N ALA A 227 2.02 2.92 -5.18
CA ALA A 227 1.55 2.69 -6.54
C ALA A 227 1.45 3.99 -7.35
N LEU A 228 1.03 5.10 -6.72
CA LEU A 228 1.01 6.43 -7.36
C LEU A 228 2.42 6.92 -7.66
N MET A 229 3.32 6.85 -6.69
CA MET A 229 4.72 7.26 -6.86
C MET A 229 5.41 6.47 -7.98
N ARG A 230 5.17 5.16 -8.08
CA ARG A 230 5.68 4.33 -9.19
C ARG A 230 5.13 4.77 -10.55
N ARG A 231 3.86 5.17 -10.63
CA ARG A 231 3.29 5.74 -11.88
C ARG A 231 3.93 7.07 -12.24
N ALA A 232 4.17 7.94 -11.26
CA ALA A 232 4.86 9.21 -11.50
C ALA A 232 6.28 9.00 -12.02
N ILE A 233 7.04 8.05 -11.44
CA ILE A 233 8.37 7.66 -11.93
C ILE A 233 8.31 7.16 -13.37
N ALA A 234 7.32 6.33 -13.72
CA ALA A 234 7.15 5.79 -15.07
C ALA A 234 6.73 6.85 -16.11
N ALA A 235 6.11 7.94 -15.67
CA ALA A 235 5.71 9.06 -16.53
C ALA A 235 6.85 10.08 -16.76
N TYR A 236 8.02 9.88 -16.14
CA TYR A 236 9.18 10.73 -16.36
C TYR A 236 9.71 10.59 -17.78
N ALA A 237 9.91 11.71 -18.48
CA ALA A 237 10.38 11.71 -19.87
C ALA A 237 11.89 11.44 -20.01
N GLY A 238 12.65 11.59 -18.92
CA GLY A 238 14.09 11.30 -18.86
C GLY A 238 14.39 9.87 -18.44
N ASP A 239 15.67 9.55 -18.27
CA ASP A 239 16.09 8.25 -17.71
C ASP A 239 15.88 8.23 -16.20
N ALA A 240 14.77 7.64 -15.76
CA ALA A 240 14.47 7.48 -14.35
C ALA A 240 15.56 6.71 -13.59
N ASN A 241 16.32 5.80 -14.23
CA ASN A 241 17.37 5.03 -13.55
C ASN A 241 18.60 5.89 -13.22
N ALA A 242 18.88 6.91 -14.03
CA ALA A 242 19.98 7.84 -13.79
C ALA A 242 19.73 8.78 -12.61
N VAL A 243 18.47 9.02 -12.25
CA VAL A 243 18.09 9.91 -11.13
C VAL A 243 18.48 9.30 -9.79
N GLN A 244 19.45 9.92 -9.12
CA GLN A 244 19.94 9.47 -7.80
C GLN A 244 19.07 10.00 -6.67
N VAL A 245 18.95 9.22 -5.60
CA VAL A 245 18.33 9.65 -4.34
C VAL A 245 19.44 9.78 -3.28
N PRO A 246 19.89 11.00 -2.95
CA PRO A 246 20.79 11.22 -1.84
C PRO A 246 20.21 10.68 -0.53
N ALA A 247 21.06 10.08 0.32
CA ALA A 247 20.62 9.58 1.63
C ALA A 247 20.00 10.68 2.50
N SER A 248 20.43 11.93 2.33
CA SER A 248 19.89 13.10 3.03
C SER A 248 18.44 13.44 2.66
N MET A 249 17.84 12.78 1.66
CA MET A 249 16.43 12.96 1.30
C MET A 249 15.52 11.95 2.01
N VAL A 250 16.07 10.98 2.74
CA VAL A 250 15.31 9.96 3.44
C VAL A 250 15.51 10.18 4.93
N HIS A 251 14.54 10.82 5.57
CA HIS A 251 14.56 11.19 6.99
C HIS A 251 13.83 10.16 7.83
N GLY A 252 14.10 10.10 9.14
CA GLY A 252 13.28 9.34 10.08
C GLY A 252 13.43 7.82 9.95
N MET A 253 14.48 7.34 9.28
CA MET A 253 14.80 5.91 9.15
C MET A 253 15.89 5.46 10.14
N GLU A 254 16.39 6.37 10.99
CA GLU A 254 17.49 6.10 11.91
C GLU A 254 17.10 5.12 13.02
N GLY A 255 18.00 4.19 13.36
CA GLY A 255 17.81 3.27 14.48
C GLY A 255 16.75 2.18 14.25
N MET A 256 16.12 2.15 13.09
CA MET A 256 15.23 1.05 12.70
C MET A 256 16.07 -0.11 12.19
N SER A 257 16.02 -1.22 12.92
CA SER A 257 16.62 -2.47 12.49
C SER A 257 16.06 -2.85 11.12
N HIS A 258 16.87 -2.76 10.06
CA HIS A 258 16.56 -3.33 8.76
C HIS A 258 16.43 -4.85 8.90
N ALA A 259 15.24 -5.33 9.27
CA ALA A 259 14.92 -6.73 9.20
C ALA A 259 14.79 -7.11 7.70
N GLY A 260 15.92 -7.33 7.02
CA GLY A 260 15.95 -8.13 5.80
C GLY A 260 16.26 -7.44 4.45
N HIS A 261 16.93 -6.30 4.39
CA HIS A 261 17.48 -5.79 3.12
C HIS A 261 19.00 -5.70 3.13
N GLY A 262 19.61 -6.89 3.18
CA GLY A 262 21.03 -7.11 2.99
C GLY A 262 21.27 -8.31 2.08
N ALA A 263 20.77 -8.27 0.83
CA ALA A 263 21.28 -9.07 -0.28
C ALA A 263 20.79 -8.52 -1.63
N ALA A 264 21.75 -8.23 -2.51
CA ALA A 264 21.63 -7.98 -3.94
C ALA A 264 20.93 -6.69 -4.40
N ALA A 265 21.75 -5.64 -4.50
CA ALA A 265 21.68 -4.75 -5.65
C ALA A 265 21.79 -5.55 -6.96
N SER A 266 21.10 -5.07 -8.00
CA SER A 266 21.09 -5.53 -9.39
C SER A 266 20.44 -6.89 -9.69
N THR A 267 19.19 -6.88 -10.17
CA THR A 267 18.74 -7.77 -11.26
C THR A 267 17.57 -7.11 -12.00
N GLN A 268 17.68 -7.16 -13.32
CA GLN A 268 16.80 -6.59 -14.33
C GLN A 268 15.35 -7.08 -14.20
N VAL A 269 14.40 -6.15 -14.32
CA VAL A 269 12.99 -6.49 -14.57
C VAL A 269 12.83 -6.70 -16.06
N SER A 270 12.77 -7.96 -16.50
CA SER A 270 12.30 -8.31 -17.84
C SER A 270 10.86 -8.81 -17.75
N ALA A 271 10.01 -8.30 -18.62
CA ALA A 271 8.61 -8.65 -18.75
C ALA A 271 8.43 -9.97 -19.51
N ALA A 272 7.99 -11.00 -18.80
CA ALA A 272 7.28 -12.19 -19.27
C ALA A 272 6.86 -12.91 -17.96
N ASP A 273 5.62 -13.24 -17.67
CA ASP A 273 4.84 -14.24 -18.38
C ASP A 273 3.34 -14.04 -18.15
N ALA A 274 2.60 -14.03 -19.25
CA ALA A 274 1.17 -14.26 -19.30
C ALA A 274 0.93 -15.74 -19.64
N HIS A 275 0.08 -16.41 -18.86
CA HIS A 275 -0.69 -17.62 -19.17
C HIS A 275 0.03 -18.87 -19.77
N ALA A 276 0.01 -19.99 -19.03
CA ALA A 276 -0.74 -21.20 -19.43
C ALA A 276 -0.53 -22.42 -18.50
N VAL A 277 -1.64 -22.82 -17.88
CA VAL A 277 -2.21 -24.17 -17.68
C VAL A 277 -1.32 -25.43 -17.83
N HIS A 278 -1.34 -26.24 -16.77
CA HIS A 278 -0.86 -27.63 -16.69
C HIS A 278 -1.52 -28.58 -17.70
N GLY A 279 -0.71 -29.34 -18.44
CA GLY A 279 -1.10 -30.50 -19.24
C GLY A 279 0.01 -31.57 -19.24
N VAL A 280 -0.38 -32.83 -19.12
CA VAL A 280 0.40 -33.99 -18.67
C VAL A 280 1.29 -34.60 -19.78
N ALA A 281 2.37 -35.24 -19.35
CA ALA A 281 3.51 -35.80 -20.09
C ALA A 281 3.24 -36.94 -21.11
N ALA A 282 4.12 -37.05 -22.12
CA ALA A 282 4.85 -38.28 -22.54
C ALA A 282 5.81 -38.00 -23.74
N PRO A 283 6.88 -38.81 -23.98
CA PRO A 283 8.19 -38.28 -24.38
C PRO A 283 8.76 -38.75 -25.75
N ALA A 284 9.92 -38.14 -26.06
CA ALA A 284 11.09 -38.63 -26.81
C ALA A 284 11.11 -38.56 -28.36
N ALA A 285 12.02 -37.73 -28.89
CA ALA A 285 13.15 -38.14 -29.75
C ALA A 285 14.01 -36.91 -30.13
N ALA A 286 15.34 -37.09 -30.15
CA ALA A 286 16.35 -36.19 -30.69
C ALA A 286 17.21 -36.99 -31.69
N PRO A 287 18.21 -36.41 -32.37
CA PRO A 287 18.23 -35.17 -33.17
C PRO A 287 18.84 -35.41 -34.57
N ALA A 288 18.75 -34.45 -35.51
CA ALA A 288 19.65 -34.41 -36.67
C ALA A 288 19.78 -33.00 -37.31
N GLN A 289 20.96 -32.40 -37.10
CA GLN A 289 21.90 -31.78 -38.07
C GLN A 289 21.40 -30.81 -39.19
N HIS A 290 22.07 -29.65 -39.22
CA HIS A 290 22.22 -28.58 -40.25
C HIS A 290 22.61 -29.08 -41.68
N PRO A 291 22.86 -28.25 -42.74
CA PRO A 291 22.85 -26.76 -42.91
C PRO A 291 22.26 -26.24 -44.27
N ALA A 292 22.40 -24.91 -44.49
CA ALA A 292 22.56 -24.20 -45.79
C ALA A 292 21.33 -24.09 -46.72
N ALA A 293 21.11 -23.09 -47.59
CA ALA A 293 21.67 -21.75 -47.86
C ALA A 293 20.83 -21.11 -49.01
N SER A 294 21.12 -19.84 -49.34
CA SER A 294 20.80 -19.12 -50.60
C SER A 294 19.36 -18.59 -50.77
N ALA A 295 19.08 -17.45 -51.39
CA ALA A 295 19.85 -16.46 -52.15
C ALA A 295 19.21 -15.06 -51.92
N GLY A 296 19.94 -13.94 -52.04
CA GLY A 296 19.96 -13.05 -53.23
C GLY A 296 18.68 -12.21 -53.32
N HIS A 297 18.62 -10.89 -53.52
CA HIS A 297 19.46 -9.91 -54.23
C HIS A 297 18.84 -8.52 -53.84
N ALA A 298 19.59 -7.56 -53.30
CA ALA A 298 20.27 -6.46 -53.98
C ALA A 298 19.38 -5.43 -54.75
N GLY A 299 19.60 -4.15 -54.45
CA GLY A 299 19.36 -3.01 -55.37
C GLY A 299 18.52 -1.86 -54.77
N HIS A 300 19.11 -0.88 -54.09
CA HIS A 300 19.50 0.47 -54.61
C HIS A 300 18.33 1.49 -54.62
N GLY A 301 18.44 2.75 -54.20
CA GLY A 301 19.49 3.67 -53.72
C GLY A 301 18.76 4.96 -53.23
N ALA A 302 19.23 5.67 -52.18
CA ALA A 302 20.08 6.88 -52.25
C ALA A 302 19.57 7.96 -53.24
N ALA A 303 19.45 9.27 -52.95
CA ALA A 303 19.79 10.12 -51.82
C ALA A 303 19.26 11.57 -52.06
N SER A 304 19.40 12.43 -51.04
CA SER A 304 19.73 13.88 -51.13
C SER A 304 18.63 14.97 -51.23
N ALA A 305 18.63 15.86 -50.23
CA ALA A 305 18.05 17.21 -50.14
C ALA A 305 18.95 18.25 -50.92
N PRO A 306 18.78 19.62 -50.92
CA PRO A 306 18.12 20.50 -49.93
C PRO A 306 17.45 21.83 -50.42
N ARG A 307 16.88 22.58 -49.45
CA ARG A 307 16.73 24.05 -49.25
C ARG A 307 16.34 25.00 -50.41
N ALA A 308 15.35 25.87 -50.13
CA ALA A 308 15.21 27.21 -50.70
C ALA A 308 14.90 28.26 -49.61
N GLN A 309 15.55 29.42 -49.71
CA GLN A 309 15.38 30.65 -48.93
C GLN A 309 14.67 31.72 -49.77
N GLY A 310 14.03 32.68 -49.08
CA GLY A 310 13.54 33.98 -49.57
C GLY A 310 12.30 34.37 -48.75
N GLY A 311 12.18 35.47 -48.01
CA GLY A 311 12.80 36.79 -48.08
C GLY A 311 11.69 37.82 -48.32
N HIS A 312 11.39 38.69 -47.34
CA HIS A 312 11.07 40.13 -47.47
C HIS A 312 10.31 40.69 -46.26
N ALA A 313 10.77 41.87 -45.83
CA ALA A 313 10.24 42.72 -44.77
C ALA A 313 9.23 43.75 -45.29
N HIS A 314 8.34 44.26 -44.44
CA HIS A 314 7.83 45.63 -44.54
C HIS A 314 7.31 46.17 -43.20
N HIS A 315 7.76 47.38 -42.86
CA HIS A 315 7.26 48.26 -41.80
C HIS A 315 5.90 48.89 -42.15
N GLY A 316 5.12 49.28 -41.14
CA GLY A 316 4.13 50.36 -41.27
C GLY A 316 3.06 50.44 -40.16
N HIS A 317 3.17 51.50 -39.34
CA HIS A 317 2.24 52.07 -38.35
C HIS A 317 2.12 51.45 -36.95
#